data_AF-A0A4U8U2Y0-F1
#
_entry.id   AF-A0A4U8U2Y0-F1
#
_cell.length_a   1.000
_cell.length_b   1.000
_cell.length_c   1.000
_cell.angle_alpha   90.00
_cell.angle_beta   90.00
_cell.angle_gamma   90.00
#
_symmetry.space_group_name_H-M   'P 1'
#
loop_
_entity.id
_entity.type
_entity.pdbx_description
1 polymer ?
#
loop_
_entity_poly.entity_id
_entity_poly.type
_entity_poly.pdbx_seq_one_letter_code
_entity_poly.pdbx_strand_id
1 'polypeptide(L)'
;RVKKDTGVDVEPIYYSAGLKKENKLQETPYNITKLLYFITKKTPPIKRLVYIGQDNKEKGTDDGKKDYEKSWWKSTWEFVTDLAKENKDTAKQMMSDYALPFVKNPAIRKILDSLLKKI
;
A
#
# COMPACT_ATOMS: atom_id res chain seq x y z
N ARG A 1 0.98 26.85 14.36
CA ARG A 1 1.06 26.26 12.99
C ARG A 1 2.54 26.06 12.68
N VAL A 2 2.97 24.88 12.20
CA VAL A 2 4.40 24.51 12.01
C VAL A 2 5.27 25.68 11.49
N LYS A 3 4.99 26.24 10.31
CA LYS A 3 5.74 27.37 9.75
C LYS A 3 5.82 28.62 10.65
N LYS A 4 4.73 28.98 11.32
CA LYS A 4 4.69 30.15 12.22
C LYS A 4 5.54 29.92 13.47
N ASP A 5 5.54 28.69 13.99
CA ASP A 5 6.12 28.38 15.30
C ASP A 5 7.58 27.91 15.18
N THR A 6 7.98 27.37 14.02
CA THR A 6 9.31 26.78 13.80
C THR A 6 10.09 27.39 12.64
N GLY A 7 9.47 28.22 11.80
CA GLY A 7 10.07 28.70 10.54
C GLY A 7 10.20 27.63 9.46
N VAL A 8 9.84 26.37 9.73
CA VAL A 8 9.95 25.26 8.78
C VAL A 8 8.77 25.28 7.81
N ASP A 9 9.07 25.38 6.52
CA ASP A 9 8.06 25.18 5.48
C ASP A 9 7.81 23.69 5.27
N VAL A 10 6.54 23.30 5.24
CA VAL A 10 6.12 21.90 5.11
C VAL A 10 4.96 21.81 4.11
N GLU A 11 4.96 20.77 3.29
CA GLU A 11 3.78 20.38 2.52
C GLU A 11 3.01 19.30 3.31
N PRO A 12 1.95 19.65 4.06
CA PRO A 12 1.17 18.67 4.80
C PRO A 12 0.42 17.73 3.86
N ILE A 13 0.38 16.45 4.21
CA ILE A 13 -0.49 15.47 3.54
C ILE A 13 -1.85 15.52 4.22
N TYR A 14 -2.85 16.05 3.53
CA TYR A 14 -4.25 16.00 3.96
C TYR A 14 -4.85 14.66 3.56
N TYR A 15 -5.40 13.92 4.52
CA TYR A 15 -6.13 12.68 4.27
C TYR A 15 -7.33 12.59 5.22
N SER A 16 -8.34 11.82 4.83
CA SER A 16 -9.52 11.53 5.65
C SER A 16 -9.92 10.07 5.43
N ALA A 17 -10.15 9.34 6.52
CA ALA A 17 -10.74 8.00 6.44
C ALA A 17 -12.24 8.05 6.12
N GLY A 18 -12.83 9.25 6.11
CA GLY A 18 -14.27 9.45 6.12
C GLY A 18 -14.88 9.08 7.49
N LEU A 19 -16.06 9.63 7.79
CA LEU A 19 -16.79 9.35 9.01
C LEU A 19 -17.94 8.38 8.76
N LYS A 20 -18.02 7.32 9.58
CA LYS A 20 -19.21 6.47 9.70
C LYS A 20 -20.07 6.94 10.88
N LYS A 21 -21.34 7.27 10.62
CA LYS A 21 -22.34 7.52 11.68
C LYS A 21 -23.45 6.49 11.57
N GLU A 22 -24.07 6.17 12.70
CA GLU A 22 -25.27 5.32 12.71
C GLU A 22 -26.32 5.90 11.76
N ASN A 23 -26.90 5.02 10.95
CA ASN A 23 -27.94 5.36 9.95
C ASN A 23 -27.52 6.40 8.90
N LYS A 24 -26.22 6.61 8.67
CA LYS A 24 -25.71 7.44 7.57
C LYS A 24 -24.78 6.64 6.66
N LEU A 25 -24.76 7.03 5.39
CA LEU A 25 -23.74 6.57 4.45
C LEU A 25 -22.36 6.99 4.95
N GLN A 26 -21.38 6.11 4.75
CA GLN A 26 -19.98 6.40 5.03
C GLN A 26 -19.54 7.60 4.18
N GLU A 27 -18.93 8.59 4.80
CA GLU A 27 -18.30 9.68 4.04
C GLU A 27 -17.12 9.12 3.25
N THR A 28 -16.97 9.59 2.01
CA THR A 28 -15.94 9.09 1.10
C THR A 28 -14.55 9.38 1.66
N PRO A 29 -13.68 8.37 1.80
CA PRO A 29 -12.29 8.59 2.18
C PRO A 29 -11.57 9.50 1.15
N TYR A 30 -10.53 10.20 1.60
CA TYR A 30 -9.72 11.07 0.75
C TYR A 30 -8.23 10.88 1.02
N ASN A 31 -7.41 10.78 -0.04
CA ASN A 31 -5.94 10.68 0.00
C ASN A 31 -5.38 9.50 0.82
N ILE A 32 -6.17 8.44 1.03
CA ILE A 32 -5.71 7.27 1.78
C ILE A 32 -4.62 6.49 1.02
N THR A 33 -4.73 6.40 -0.30
CA THR A 33 -3.70 5.76 -1.13
C THR A 33 -2.41 6.59 -1.11
N LYS A 34 -2.54 7.92 -1.18
CA LYS A 34 -1.41 8.84 -1.01
C LYS A 34 -0.70 8.61 0.33
N LEU A 35 -1.45 8.49 1.42
CA LEU A 35 -0.88 8.19 2.75
C LEU A 35 -0.12 6.86 2.75
N LEU A 36 -0.73 5.79 2.23
CA LEU A 36 -0.07 4.48 2.12
C LEU A 36 1.21 4.53 1.28
N TYR A 37 1.20 5.27 0.17
CA TYR A 37 2.39 5.49 -0.66
C TYR A 37 3.55 6.14 0.13
N PHE A 38 3.27 7.13 0.98
CA PHE A 38 4.31 7.75 1.80
C PHE A 38 4.81 6.85 2.92
N ILE A 39 3.93 6.06 3.54
CA ILE A 39 4.32 5.03 4.53
C ILE A 39 5.25 4.02 3.87
N THR A 40 4.82 3.41 2.76
CA THR A 40 5.61 2.39 2.04
C THR A 40 6.97 2.90 1.57
N LYS A 41 7.07 4.18 1.18
CA LYS A 41 8.35 4.84 0.85
C LYS A 41 9.36 4.85 2.00
N LYS A 42 8.89 4.87 3.25
CA LYS A 42 9.73 4.83 4.45
C LYS A 42 9.85 3.42 5.03
N THR A 43 8.98 2.50 4.62
CA THR A 43 9.08 1.09 4.98
C THR A 43 10.15 0.37 4.14
N PRO A 44 11.06 -0.42 4.77
CA PRO A 44 12.01 -1.27 4.06
C PRO A 44 11.30 -2.21 3.05
N PRO A 45 11.87 -2.48 1.86
CA PRO A 45 11.19 -3.23 0.80
C PRO A 45 10.56 -4.55 1.26
N ILE A 46 11.31 -5.35 2.03
CA ILE A 46 10.83 -6.64 2.57
C ILE A 46 9.58 -6.50 3.44
N LYS A 47 9.49 -5.43 4.23
CA LYS A 47 8.34 -5.19 5.12
C LYS A 47 7.14 -4.63 4.38
N ARG A 48 7.25 -4.23 3.10
CA ARG A 48 6.10 -3.73 2.32
C ARG A 48 5.13 -4.83 1.94
N LEU A 49 5.56 -6.09 1.96
CA LEU A 49 4.73 -7.25 1.66
C LEU A 49 3.49 -7.37 2.57
N VAL A 50 3.59 -6.86 3.80
CA VAL A 50 2.47 -6.88 4.77
C VAL A 50 1.30 -5.98 4.36
N TYR A 51 1.55 -5.00 3.48
CA TYR A 51 0.50 -4.11 2.97
C TYR A 51 -0.27 -4.72 1.79
N ILE A 52 0.22 -5.83 1.22
CA ILE A 52 -0.48 -6.51 0.14
C ILE A 52 -1.84 -7.01 0.64
N GLY A 53 -2.90 -6.64 -0.07
CA GLY A 53 -4.26 -7.02 0.30
C GLY A 53 -4.86 -6.26 1.49
N GLN A 54 -4.19 -5.20 1.96
CA GLN A 54 -4.74 -4.25 2.95
C GLN A 54 -5.63 -3.18 2.30
N ASP A 55 -6.22 -3.47 1.14
CA ASP A 55 -7.10 -2.53 0.46
C ASP A 55 -8.32 -2.20 1.31
N ASN A 56 -8.56 -0.91 1.51
CA ASN A 56 -9.82 -0.44 2.05
C ASN A 56 -10.92 -0.80 1.05
N LYS A 57 -11.97 -1.46 1.56
CA LYS A 57 -13.15 -1.83 0.76
C LYS A 57 -13.82 -0.61 0.14
N GLU A 58 -13.76 0.52 0.84
CA GLU A 58 -14.30 1.79 0.38
C GLU A 58 -13.14 2.62 -0.19
N LYS A 59 -12.89 2.44 -1.49
CA LYS A 59 -11.90 3.25 -2.20
C LYS A 59 -12.40 4.69 -2.25
N GLY A 60 -11.65 5.57 -1.59
CA GLY A 60 -11.84 7.01 -1.66
C GLY A 60 -11.30 7.61 -2.96
N THR A 61 -11.21 8.94 -2.99
CA THR A 61 -10.50 9.66 -4.06
C THR A 61 -9.12 10.13 -3.58
N ASP A 62 -8.17 10.26 -4.50
CA ASP A 62 -6.88 10.91 -4.24
C ASP A 62 -6.84 12.28 -4.93
N ASP A 63 -5.83 13.10 -4.60
CA ASP A 63 -5.61 14.44 -5.15
C ASP A 63 -5.27 14.49 -6.64
N GLY A 64 -5.19 13.35 -7.32
CA GLY A 64 -4.92 13.25 -8.75
C GLY A 64 -3.51 13.64 -9.18
N LYS A 65 -2.62 14.02 -8.24
CA LYS A 65 -1.24 14.44 -8.59
C LYS A 65 -0.38 13.28 -9.06
N LYS A 66 -0.75 12.04 -8.71
CA LYS A 66 0.01 10.82 -9.02
C LYS A 66 -0.87 9.58 -8.88
N ASP A 67 -0.56 8.55 -9.65
CA ASP A 67 -1.06 7.19 -9.42
C ASP A 67 -0.27 6.54 -8.26
N TYR A 68 -0.72 6.83 -7.03
CA TYR A 68 -0.06 6.38 -5.81
C TYR A 68 -0.11 4.85 -5.68
N GLU A 69 -1.25 4.23 -6.01
CA GLU A 69 -1.49 2.78 -5.95
C GLU A 69 -0.47 2.04 -6.82
N LYS A 70 -0.41 2.39 -8.11
CA LYS A 70 0.56 1.80 -9.04
C LYS A 70 1.99 2.05 -8.61
N SER A 71 2.29 3.22 -8.03
CA SER A 71 3.65 3.59 -7.67
C SER A 71 4.22 2.77 -6.53
N TRP A 72 3.48 2.59 -5.43
CA TRP A 72 3.97 1.76 -4.33
C TRP A 72 4.00 0.29 -4.74
N TRP A 73 2.98 -0.17 -5.47
CA TRP A 73 2.90 -1.55 -5.96
C TRP A 73 4.08 -1.90 -6.88
N LYS A 74 4.42 -1.03 -7.83
CA LYS A 74 5.56 -1.18 -8.73
C LYS A 74 6.87 -1.37 -7.93
N SER A 75 7.12 -0.50 -6.95
CA SER A 75 8.36 -0.57 -6.17
C SER A 75 8.48 -1.85 -5.33
N THR A 76 7.36 -2.37 -4.84
CA THR A 76 7.31 -3.64 -4.11
C THR A 76 7.56 -4.81 -5.06
N TRP A 77 6.98 -4.76 -6.26
CA TRP A 77 7.11 -5.83 -7.26
C TRP A 77 8.51 -5.90 -7.87
N GLU A 78 9.14 -4.76 -8.11
CA GLU A 78 10.55 -4.68 -8.55
C GLU A 78 11.47 -5.39 -7.55
N PHE A 79 11.34 -5.09 -6.25
CA PHE A 79 12.09 -5.75 -5.19
C PHE A 79 11.92 -7.28 -5.20
N VAL A 80 10.67 -7.77 -5.27
CA VAL A 80 10.39 -9.22 -5.30
C VAL A 80 10.98 -9.87 -6.55
N THR A 81 10.88 -9.19 -7.70
CA THR A 81 11.38 -9.70 -8.98
C THR A 81 12.91 -9.75 -9.00
N ASP A 82 13.59 -8.77 -8.44
CA ASP A 82 15.05 -8.76 -8.36
C ASP A 82 15.56 -9.86 -7.42
N LEU A 83 14.92 -10.00 -6.25
CA LEU A 83 15.21 -11.13 -5.36
C LEU A 83 14.97 -12.48 -6.03
N ALA A 84 13.91 -12.62 -6.84
CA ALA A 84 13.62 -13.84 -7.58
C ALA A 84 14.68 -14.20 -8.63
N LYS A 85 15.35 -13.21 -9.25
CA LYS A 85 16.46 -13.45 -10.18
C LYS A 85 17.69 -14.02 -9.47
N GLU A 86 17.91 -13.58 -8.23
CA GLU A 86 19.05 -14.01 -7.41
C GLU A 86 18.76 -15.34 -6.68
N ASN A 87 17.59 -15.47 -6.07
CA ASN A 87 17.18 -16.61 -5.27
C ASN A 87 15.64 -16.78 -5.26
N LYS A 88 15.16 -17.66 -6.14
CA LYS A 88 13.72 -17.96 -6.30
C LYS A 88 13.06 -18.50 -5.03
N ASP A 89 13.74 -19.39 -4.31
CA ASP A 89 13.17 -20.04 -3.13
C ASP A 89 12.99 -19.05 -1.98
N THR A 90 13.95 -18.15 -1.81
CA THR A 90 13.86 -17.05 -0.83
C THR A 90 12.71 -16.10 -1.18
N ALA A 91 12.56 -15.72 -2.44
CA ALA A 91 11.45 -14.87 -2.89
C ALA A 91 10.09 -15.52 -2.63
N LYS A 92 9.95 -16.82 -2.91
CA LYS A 92 8.72 -17.59 -2.62
C LYS A 92 8.43 -17.65 -1.13
N GLN A 93 9.44 -17.97 -0.31
CA GLN A 93 9.30 -18.05 1.14
C GLN A 93 8.86 -16.71 1.74
N MET A 94 9.48 -15.60 1.34
CA MET A 94 9.13 -14.27 1.84
C MET A 94 7.70 -13.85 1.50
N MET A 95 7.25 -14.12 0.28
CA MET A 95 5.87 -13.85 -0.10
C MET A 95 4.88 -14.73 0.68
N SER A 96 5.24 -15.99 0.93
CA SER A 96 4.44 -16.89 1.77
C SER A 96 4.33 -16.39 3.20
N ASP A 97 5.43 -15.90 3.78
CA ASP A 97 5.48 -15.51 5.19
C ASP A 97 4.88 -14.12 5.44
N TYR A 98 5.07 -13.17 4.52
CA TYR A 98 4.74 -11.77 4.75
C TYR A 98 3.57 -11.23 3.93
N ALA A 99 3.19 -11.87 2.82
CA ALA A 99 2.06 -11.41 2.01
C ALA A 99 0.82 -12.29 2.24
N LEU A 100 0.92 -13.60 2.04
CA LEU A 100 -0.24 -14.52 2.12
C LEU A 100 -1.08 -14.39 3.40
N PRO A 101 -0.52 -14.24 4.62
CA PRO A 101 -1.31 -14.15 5.84
C PRO A 101 -2.21 -12.91 5.89
N PHE A 102 -1.87 -11.86 5.13
CA PHE A 102 -2.55 -10.58 5.14
C PHE A 102 -3.54 -10.41 3.98
N VAL A 103 -3.49 -11.29 2.97
CA VAL A 103 -4.42 -11.27 1.84
C VAL A 103 -5.70 -12.01 2.19
N LYS A 104 -6.67 -11.27 2.73
CA LYS A 104 -8.02 -11.80 3.04
C LYS A 104 -8.95 -11.81 1.82
N ASN A 105 -8.66 -10.99 0.81
CA ASN A 105 -9.48 -10.92 -0.40
C ASN A 105 -9.15 -12.09 -1.36
N PRO A 106 -10.12 -12.98 -1.69
CA PRO A 106 -9.87 -14.13 -2.56
C PRO A 106 -9.38 -13.76 -3.97
N ALA A 107 -9.82 -12.62 -4.50
CA ALA A 107 -9.39 -12.16 -5.82
C ALA A 107 -7.92 -11.74 -5.81
N ILE A 108 -7.50 -10.99 -4.79
CA ILE A 108 -6.10 -10.58 -4.61
C ILE A 108 -5.23 -11.82 -4.36
N ARG A 109 -5.74 -12.80 -3.59
CA ARG A 109 -5.02 -14.05 -3.32
C ARG A 109 -4.78 -14.84 -4.61
N LYS A 110 -5.78 -14.97 -5.47
CA LYS A 110 -5.65 -15.64 -6.78
C LYS A 110 -4.63 -14.96 -7.68
N ILE A 111 -4.58 -13.62 -7.67
CA ILE A 111 -3.56 -12.85 -8.40
C ILE A 111 -2.18 -13.17 -7.84
N LEU A 112 -2.02 -13.13 -6.52
CA LEU A 112 -0.75 -13.43 -5.85
C LEU A 112 -0.27 -14.86 -6.15
N ASP A 113 -1.16 -15.85 -6.06
CA ASP A 113 -0.85 -17.25 -6.36
C ASP A 113 -0.42 -17.44 -7.83
N SER A 114 -1.07 -16.74 -8.77
CA SER A 114 -0.66 -16.78 -10.17
C SER A 114 0.72 -16.19 -10.39
N LEU A 115 1.05 -15.12 -9.66
CA LEU A 115 2.36 -14.48 -9.75
C LEU A 115 3.46 -15.33 -9.09
N LEU A 116 3.18 -15.98 -7.95
CA LEU A 116 4.11 -16.89 -7.29
C LEU A 116 4.50 -18.09 -8.15
N LYS A 117 3.58 -18.57 -9.00
CA LYS A 117 3.87 -19.62 -9.97
C LYS A 117 4.80 -19.18 -11.12
N LYS A 118 4.89 -17.88 -11.39
CA LYS A 118 5.73 -17.32 -12.46
C LYS A 118 7.16 -16.99 -12.00
N ILE A 119 7.38 -16.95 -10.69
CA ILE A 119 8.69 -16.79 -10.05
C ILE A 119 9.37 -18.16 -9.97
#